data_AF-A0A6A9QAW8-F1
#
_entry.id   AF-A0A6A9QAW8-F1
#
_cell.length_a   1.000
_cell.length_b   1.000
_cell.length_c   1.000
_cell.angle_alpha   90.00
_cell.angle_beta   90.00
_cell.angle_gamma   90.00
#
_symmetry.space_group_name_H-M   'P 1'
#
loop_
_entity.id
_entity.type
_entity.pdbx_description
1 polymer ?
#
loop_
_entity_poly.entity_id
_entity_poly.type
_entity_poly.pdbx_seq_one_letter_code
_entity_poly.pdbx_strand_id
1 'polypeptide(L)'
;MGVETVPSLRYLGGIIGTLLEGVITLDCMQENCVKEGLKRYNSMESFQRYEIYPAISASRGVLKDASNSPERIFRQGIMIKTTDTGEWFYIGGISPYWGHEQLIVYQGGSEASSQGKLNKSVIDDFVDKGGLGVVPLYKEKVPSVWYNPVLFKDCQGSFGIFWNYLGEFQGGVLSIFSNAPNILRYAEDLIKARKASLTYSSYGHYYLSRAAENDVMRPASDRYPYIYFALGTNPLVAKTHGLQIYPGFTFDTVTSDVSSCCCKIMPEPYCKSSFLDYIKFNEIDIGAPVYATLPCGTSCSTFGLAGLIMGISSMSVNNVQLIYLTIAQPPSDLTTSAIIEWAREMNIYDSLSKLFEAGKRFKKAIADLSTAFPQFIATAAALTVDWLESYDDGLKQAEDKAKELNELYNKVVEELAGKPPSITNRYVYDQWWKFKTRVEKCAKEIIVEYPDITYDELVKEVENCAEFE
;
A
#
# COMPACT_ATOMS: atom_id res chain seq x y z
N MET A 1 -7.54 -13.55 -70.67
CA MET A 1 -6.42 -14.39 -70.21
C MET A 1 -5.14 -13.64 -70.54
N GLY A 2 -4.36 -13.31 -69.51
CA GLY A 2 -3.14 -12.52 -69.59
C GLY A 2 -2.84 -11.98 -68.19
N VAL A 3 -2.10 -12.76 -67.42
CA VAL A 3 -1.70 -12.48 -66.03
C VAL A 3 -0.69 -11.34 -66.05
N GLU A 4 -1.04 -10.19 -65.47
CA GLU A 4 -0.06 -9.17 -65.13
C GLU A 4 0.70 -9.60 -63.87
N THR A 5 2.01 -9.77 -64.04
CA THR A 5 2.96 -10.01 -62.96
C THR A 5 3.08 -8.78 -62.06
N VAL A 6 2.89 -9.03 -60.77
CA VAL A 6 3.05 -8.15 -59.61
C VAL A 6 4.38 -7.36 -59.61
N PRO A 7 4.34 -6.03 -59.38
CA PRO A 7 5.52 -5.27 -58.98
C PRO A 7 5.92 -5.58 -57.52
N SER A 8 6.94 -6.43 -57.41
CA SER A 8 8.02 -6.46 -56.41
C SER A 8 7.71 -6.57 -54.89
N LEU A 9 8.10 -7.73 -54.34
CA LEU A 9 8.45 -8.01 -52.94
C LEU A 9 9.53 -7.08 -52.32
N ARG A 10 10.07 -6.09 -53.05
CA ARG A 10 11.05 -5.12 -52.51
C ARG A 10 10.42 -4.08 -51.60
N TYR A 11 9.12 -3.77 -51.75
CA TYR A 11 8.41 -2.83 -50.86
C TYR A 11 8.06 -3.45 -49.50
N LEU A 12 7.76 -4.76 -49.45
CA LEU A 12 7.52 -5.49 -48.20
C LEU A 12 8.81 -5.72 -47.39
N GLY A 13 9.94 -5.96 -48.06
CA GLY A 13 11.26 -6.04 -47.41
C GLY A 13 11.72 -4.72 -46.78
N GLY A 14 11.35 -3.58 -47.38
CA GLY A 14 11.59 -2.24 -46.82
C GLY A 14 10.72 -1.96 -45.58
N ILE A 15 9.43 -2.31 -45.63
CA ILE A 15 8.48 -2.11 -44.53
C ILE A 15 8.82 -2.99 -43.31
N ILE A 16 9.24 -4.24 -43.53
CA ILE A 16 9.64 -5.16 -42.44
C ILE A 16 10.99 -4.74 -41.83
N GLY A 17 11.93 -4.23 -42.63
CA GLY A 17 13.18 -3.65 -42.14
C GLY A 17 12.97 -2.41 -41.28
N THR A 18 12.11 -1.48 -41.70
CA THR A 18 11.72 -0.30 -40.90
C THR A 18 10.85 -0.63 -39.68
N LEU A 19 10.10 -1.75 -39.69
CA LEU A 19 9.33 -2.20 -38.53
C LEU A 19 10.23 -2.83 -37.46
N LEU A 20 11.25 -3.60 -37.85
CA LEU A 20 12.22 -4.15 -36.89
C LEU A 20 13.13 -3.06 -36.30
N GLU A 21 13.65 -2.13 -37.12
CA GLU A 21 14.36 -0.95 -36.62
C GLU A 21 13.44 -0.03 -35.81
N GLY A 22 12.17 0.10 -36.20
CA GLY A 22 11.16 0.88 -35.49
C GLY A 22 10.81 0.31 -34.12
N VAL A 23 10.64 -1.01 -33.99
CA VAL A 23 10.37 -1.70 -32.72
C VAL A 23 11.56 -1.56 -31.77
N ILE A 24 12.80 -1.79 -32.23
CA ILE A 24 14.01 -1.60 -31.40
C ILE A 24 14.15 -0.14 -30.97
N THR A 25 13.90 0.82 -31.87
CA THR A 25 13.99 2.25 -31.55
C THR A 25 12.94 2.66 -30.52
N LEU A 26 11.71 2.18 -30.66
CA LEU A 26 10.61 2.46 -29.73
C LEU A 26 10.86 1.85 -28.34
N ASP A 27 11.40 0.63 -28.27
CA ASP A 27 11.75 -0.02 -27.00
C ASP A 27 12.84 0.80 -26.26
N CYS A 28 13.88 1.27 -26.97
CA CYS A 28 14.88 2.17 -26.41
C CYS A 28 14.30 3.52 -25.96
N MET A 29 13.35 4.08 -26.71
CA MET A 29 12.67 5.33 -26.33
C MET A 29 11.82 5.14 -25.07
N GLN A 30 11.09 4.01 -24.97
CA GLN A 30 10.30 3.69 -23.79
C GLN A 30 11.20 3.50 -22.56
N GLU A 31 12.31 2.79 -22.69
CA GLU A 31 13.27 2.62 -21.60
C GLU A 31 13.84 3.97 -21.13
N ASN A 32 14.15 4.89 -22.06
CA ASN A 32 14.58 6.24 -21.72
C ASN A 32 13.49 7.03 -20.98
N CYS A 33 12.24 6.96 -21.44
CA CYS A 33 11.10 7.58 -20.78
C CYS A 33 10.90 7.06 -19.34
N VAL A 34 11.01 5.74 -19.15
CA VAL A 34 10.97 5.13 -17.82
C VAL A 34 12.11 5.67 -16.95
N LYS A 35 13.35 5.65 -17.44
CA LYS A 35 14.52 6.16 -16.70
C LYS A 35 14.38 7.65 -16.33
N GLU A 36 13.82 8.48 -17.20
CA GLU A 36 13.54 9.90 -16.90
C GLU A 36 12.48 10.06 -15.82
N GLY A 37 11.39 9.30 -15.90
CA GLY A 37 10.37 9.24 -14.84
C GLY A 37 10.99 8.86 -13.49
N LEU A 38 11.75 7.77 -13.44
CA LEU A 38 12.40 7.30 -12.22
C LEU A 38 13.38 8.32 -11.62
N LYS A 39 14.19 8.99 -12.45
CA LYS A 39 15.10 10.06 -11.98
C LYS A 39 14.34 11.23 -11.36
N ARG A 40 13.22 11.63 -11.96
CA ARG A 40 12.37 12.69 -11.42
C ARG A 40 11.84 12.30 -10.05
N TYR A 41 11.31 11.09 -9.89
CA TYR A 41 10.77 10.61 -8.63
C TYR A 41 11.84 10.40 -7.54
N ASN A 42 13.03 9.93 -7.90
CA ASN A 42 14.15 9.80 -6.96
C ASN A 42 14.68 11.18 -6.46
N SER A 43 14.31 12.27 -7.12
CA SER A 43 14.68 13.65 -6.75
C SER A 43 13.52 14.49 -6.19
N MET A 44 12.36 13.88 -5.95
CA MET A 44 11.17 14.59 -5.46
C MET A 44 11.25 15.01 -3.99
N GLU A 45 10.47 16.02 -3.65
CA GLU A 45 10.25 16.44 -2.25
C GLU A 45 9.45 15.39 -1.47
N SER A 46 9.68 15.32 -0.16
CA SER A 46 9.17 14.23 0.70
C SER A 46 7.64 14.09 0.71
N PHE A 47 6.88 15.15 0.42
CA PHE A 47 5.41 15.06 0.39
C PHE A 47 4.84 14.38 -0.86
N GLN A 48 5.60 14.28 -1.95
CA GLN A 48 5.15 13.62 -3.19
C GLN A 48 5.32 12.09 -3.12
N ARG A 49 5.91 11.57 -2.04
CA ARG A 49 6.13 10.13 -1.84
C ARG A 49 4.85 9.30 -1.91
N TYR A 50 3.71 9.85 -1.47
CA TYR A 50 2.41 9.17 -1.51
C TYR A 50 1.91 8.87 -2.93
N GLU A 51 2.46 9.55 -3.94
CA GLU A 51 2.13 9.32 -5.34
C GLU A 51 2.71 7.99 -5.87
N ILE A 52 3.83 7.51 -5.32
CA ILE A 52 4.55 6.35 -5.87
C ILE A 52 4.93 5.28 -4.85
N TYR A 53 5.05 5.63 -3.56
CA TYR A 53 5.49 4.69 -2.53
C TYR A 53 4.37 3.66 -2.31
N PRO A 54 4.67 2.36 -2.37
CA PRO A 54 3.71 1.33 -2.05
C PRO A 54 3.23 1.47 -0.62
N ALA A 55 1.93 1.31 -0.43
CA ALA A 55 1.40 1.00 0.89
C ALA A 55 1.86 -0.40 1.31
N ILE A 56 2.16 -0.59 2.58
CA ILE A 56 2.41 -1.90 3.20
C ILE A 56 1.26 -2.16 4.14
N SER A 57 0.69 -3.36 4.08
CA SER A 57 -0.48 -3.74 4.87
C SER A 57 -0.28 -5.07 5.60
N ALA A 58 -0.94 -5.20 6.74
CA ALA A 58 -1.04 -6.43 7.51
C ALA A 58 -2.31 -6.40 8.37
N SER A 59 -2.90 -7.57 8.64
CA SER A 59 -3.91 -7.69 9.69
C SER A 59 -3.26 -7.75 11.07
N ARG A 60 -3.87 -7.10 12.07
CA ARG A 60 -3.46 -7.22 13.48
C ARG A 60 -3.49 -8.66 13.97
N GLY A 61 -4.43 -9.45 13.45
CA GLY A 61 -4.52 -10.88 13.72
C GLY A 61 -3.95 -11.66 12.55
N VAL A 62 -3.13 -12.65 12.85
CA VAL A 62 -2.56 -13.54 11.83
C VAL A 62 -2.77 -15.00 12.22
N LEU A 63 -2.76 -15.89 11.23
CA LEU A 63 -2.78 -17.31 11.49
C LEU A 63 -1.44 -17.76 12.08
N LYS A 64 -1.47 -18.79 12.93
CA LYS A 64 -0.27 -19.38 13.55
C LYS A 64 0.82 -19.70 12.53
N ASP A 65 0.44 -20.20 11.36
CA ASP A 65 1.38 -20.60 10.30
C ASP A 65 2.10 -19.40 9.66
N ALA A 66 1.61 -18.18 9.83
CA ALA A 66 2.31 -16.97 9.41
C ALA A 66 3.27 -16.41 10.47
N SER A 67 3.33 -17.01 11.66
CA SER A 67 4.20 -16.55 12.74
C SER A 67 5.64 -16.34 12.24
N ASN A 68 6.15 -15.13 12.45
CA ASN A 68 7.48 -14.69 12.02
C ASN A 68 7.81 -14.88 10.52
N SER A 69 6.82 -15.03 9.65
CA SER A 69 7.00 -15.20 8.22
C SER A 69 6.58 -13.92 7.48
N PRO A 70 7.51 -13.00 7.15
CA PRO A 70 7.16 -11.71 6.55
C PRO A 70 6.35 -11.87 5.25
N GLU A 71 6.67 -12.88 4.44
CA GLU A 71 5.96 -13.23 3.20
C GLU A 71 4.50 -13.66 3.39
N ARG A 72 4.15 -14.12 4.59
CA ARG A 72 2.78 -14.50 4.95
C ARG A 72 2.03 -13.37 5.64
N ILE A 73 2.76 -12.44 6.27
CA ILE A 73 2.19 -11.36 7.07
C ILE A 73 1.93 -10.12 6.22
N PHE A 74 2.89 -9.69 5.40
CA PHE A 74 2.84 -8.40 4.73
C PHE A 74 2.37 -8.50 3.29
N ARG A 75 1.61 -7.51 2.85
CA ARG A 75 1.22 -7.29 1.46
C ARG A 75 1.48 -5.84 1.06
N GLN A 76 1.43 -5.57 -0.23
CA GLN A 76 1.59 -4.22 -0.77
C GLN A 76 0.33 -3.71 -1.44
N GLY A 77 0.26 -2.41 -1.67
CA GLY A 77 -0.88 -1.78 -2.32
C GLY A 77 -0.68 -0.29 -2.53
N ILE A 78 -1.79 0.41 -2.64
CA ILE A 78 -1.87 1.87 -2.65
C ILE A 78 -2.97 2.33 -1.71
N MET A 79 -2.77 3.49 -1.08
CA MET A 79 -3.85 4.23 -0.44
C MET A 79 -4.33 5.34 -1.37
N ILE A 80 -5.64 5.47 -1.47
CA ILE A 80 -6.31 6.48 -2.28
C ILE A 80 -7.23 7.28 -1.36
N LYS A 81 -7.17 8.60 -1.50
CA LYS A 81 -8.22 9.51 -1.02
C LYS A 81 -9.09 9.88 -2.20
N THR A 82 -10.37 9.49 -2.20
CA THR A 82 -11.23 9.75 -3.35
C THR A 82 -11.41 11.24 -3.62
N THR A 83 -11.45 11.60 -4.89
CA THR A 83 -11.55 13.00 -5.33
C THR A 83 -12.96 13.59 -5.17
N ASP A 84 -13.98 12.73 -5.11
CA ASP A 84 -15.39 13.11 -5.04
C ASP A 84 -15.93 13.18 -3.60
N THR A 85 -15.63 12.18 -2.77
CA THR A 85 -16.16 12.06 -1.39
C THR A 85 -15.11 12.34 -0.31
N GLY A 86 -13.82 12.28 -0.65
CA GLY A 86 -12.74 12.41 0.32
C GLY A 86 -12.55 11.20 1.23
N GLU A 87 -13.21 10.08 0.92
CA GLU A 87 -13.09 8.81 1.63
C GLU A 87 -11.76 8.13 1.30
N TRP A 88 -11.25 7.34 2.25
CA TRP A 88 -9.97 6.66 2.10
C TRP A 88 -10.16 5.18 1.76
N PHE A 89 -9.33 4.67 0.86
CA PHE A 89 -9.33 3.26 0.46
C PHE A 89 -7.91 2.73 0.41
N TYR A 90 -7.75 1.47 0.81
CA TYR A 90 -6.63 0.64 0.42
C TYR A 90 -7.05 -0.22 -0.78
N ILE A 91 -6.22 -0.25 -1.82
CA ILE A 91 -6.35 -1.20 -2.94
C ILE A 91 -5.02 -1.95 -3.02
N GLY A 92 -5.04 -3.27 -2.88
CA GLY A 92 -3.80 -4.04 -2.85
C GLY A 92 -3.98 -5.49 -2.45
N GLY A 93 -2.86 -6.12 -2.12
CA GLY A 93 -2.79 -7.53 -1.77
C GLY A 93 -3.46 -7.83 -0.44
N ILE A 94 -4.09 -9.00 -0.37
CA ILE A 94 -4.73 -9.59 0.81
C ILE A 94 -4.06 -10.95 1.06
N SER A 95 -3.61 -11.20 2.29
CA SER A 95 -2.96 -12.47 2.62
C SER A 95 -3.99 -13.51 3.10
N PRO A 96 -3.90 -14.78 2.64
CA PRO A 96 -4.71 -15.87 3.19
C PRO A 96 -4.45 -16.14 4.68
N TYR A 97 -3.30 -15.67 5.17
CA TYR A 97 -2.90 -15.84 6.57
C TYR A 97 -3.33 -14.70 7.49
N TRP A 98 -4.09 -13.73 6.98
CA TRP A 98 -4.72 -12.74 7.84
C TRP A 98 -5.91 -13.36 8.60
N GLY A 99 -5.97 -13.03 9.89
CA GLY A 99 -7.06 -13.40 10.79
C GLY A 99 -8.17 -12.34 10.81
N HIS A 100 -9.22 -12.65 11.57
CA HIS A 100 -10.37 -11.78 11.79
C HIS A 100 -10.00 -10.63 12.75
N GLU A 101 -9.34 -9.62 12.22
CA GLU A 101 -8.86 -8.47 12.98
C GLU A 101 -8.77 -7.22 12.10
N GLN A 102 -8.43 -6.09 12.70
CA GLN A 102 -8.25 -4.83 11.98
C GLN A 102 -7.10 -4.91 10.97
N LEU A 103 -7.30 -4.35 9.78
CA LEU A 103 -6.23 -4.08 8.82
C LEU A 103 -5.48 -2.82 9.25
N ILE A 104 -4.15 -2.89 9.27
CA ILE A 104 -3.28 -1.72 9.37
C ILE A 104 -2.60 -1.52 8.02
N VAL A 105 -2.47 -0.26 7.60
CA VAL A 105 -1.82 0.14 6.35
C VAL A 105 -0.89 1.31 6.62
N TYR A 106 0.36 1.21 6.17
CA TYR A 106 1.31 2.32 6.17
C TYR A 106 1.71 2.68 4.74
N GLN A 107 1.70 3.96 4.42
CA GLN A 107 2.28 4.48 3.19
C GLN A 107 3.00 5.79 3.49
N GLY A 108 4.27 5.91 3.09
CA GLY A 108 5.09 7.09 3.38
C GLY A 108 5.14 7.43 4.87
N GLY A 109 5.24 6.40 5.73
CA GLY A 109 5.23 6.52 7.19
C GLY A 109 3.89 6.90 7.82
N SER A 110 2.84 7.13 7.03
CA SER A 110 1.53 7.54 7.52
C SER A 110 0.60 6.33 7.66
N GLU A 111 0.04 6.13 8.85
CA GLU A 111 -0.84 5.03 9.19
C GLU A 111 -2.29 5.30 8.77
N ALA A 112 -3.00 4.25 8.36
CA ALA A 112 -4.45 4.15 8.34
C ALA A 112 -4.86 2.74 8.72
N SER A 113 -6.13 2.57 9.09
CA SER A 113 -6.67 1.28 9.50
C SER A 113 -8.00 0.99 8.81
N SER A 114 -8.49 -0.25 8.83
CA SER A 114 -9.88 -0.52 8.45
C SER A 114 -10.88 0.10 9.44
N GLN A 115 -12.12 0.33 8.97
CA GLN A 115 -13.25 0.81 9.77
C GLN A 115 -13.84 -0.31 10.65
N GLY A 116 -13.07 -0.73 11.66
CA GLY A 116 -13.35 -1.92 12.50
C GLY A 116 -12.54 -3.14 12.07
N LYS A 117 -12.88 -4.31 12.62
CA LYS A 117 -12.26 -5.59 12.27
C LYS A 117 -12.67 -6.05 10.87
N LEU A 118 -11.74 -6.65 10.12
CA LEU A 118 -12.06 -7.29 8.85
C LEU A 118 -12.51 -8.74 9.08
N ASN A 119 -13.77 -9.01 8.76
CA ASN A 119 -14.33 -10.36 8.85
C ASN A 119 -13.57 -11.36 7.96
N LYS A 120 -13.36 -12.58 8.48
CA LYS A 120 -12.63 -13.64 7.76
C LYS A 120 -13.28 -14.02 6.43
N SER A 121 -14.62 -14.00 6.33
CA SER A 121 -15.31 -14.30 5.06
C SER A 121 -15.03 -13.28 3.95
N VAL A 122 -14.77 -12.01 4.31
CA VAL A 122 -14.37 -10.98 3.34
C VAL A 122 -12.92 -11.18 2.90
N ILE A 123 -12.03 -11.51 3.84
CA ILE A 123 -10.63 -11.82 3.55
C ILE A 123 -10.54 -13.02 2.59
N ASP A 124 -11.25 -14.10 2.91
CA ASP A 124 -11.22 -15.34 2.11
C ASP A 124 -11.81 -15.12 0.72
N ASP A 125 -12.90 -14.34 0.59
CA ASP A 125 -13.46 -13.99 -0.73
C ASP A 125 -12.46 -13.20 -1.61
N PHE A 126 -11.73 -12.24 -1.04
CA PHE A 126 -10.67 -11.54 -1.80
C PHE A 126 -9.54 -12.48 -2.22
N VAL A 127 -9.12 -13.39 -1.33
CA VAL A 127 -8.08 -14.39 -1.61
C VAL A 127 -8.52 -15.32 -2.74
N ASP A 128 -9.73 -15.86 -2.66
CA ASP A 128 -10.29 -16.78 -3.66
C ASP A 128 -10.45 -16.14 -5.04
N LYS A 129 -10.61 -14.81 -5.08
CA LYS A 129 -10.75 -14.01 -6.32
C LYS A 129 -9.42 -13.45 -6.85
N GLY A 130 -8.29 -13.96 -6.37
CA GLY A 130 -6.96 -13.63 -6.90
C GLY A 130 -6.09 -12.80 -5.96
N GLY A 131 -6.48 -12.63 -4.70
CA GLY A 131 -5.62 -12.06 -3.67
C GLY A 131 -5.50 -10.53 -3.68
N LEU A 132 -6.26 -9.83 -4.54
CA LEU A 132 -6.44 -8.38 -4.46
C LEU A 132 -7.76 -8.03 -3.79
N GLY A 133 -7.75 -6.97 -2.99
CA GLY A 133 -8.93 -6.44 -2.32
C GLY A 133 -8.98 -4.92 -2.32
N VAL A 134 -10.16 -4.39 -1.99
CA VAL A 134 -10.38 -2.98 -1.75
C VAL A 134 -11.07 -2.80 -0.40
N VAL A 135 -10.47 -2.00 0.47
CA VAL A 135 -10.90 -1.84 1.86
C VAL A 135 -11.07 -0.35 2.18
N PRO A 136 -12.27 0.11 2.57
CA PRO A 136 -12.46 1.45 3.12
C PRO A 136 -11.65 1.63 4.41
N LEU A 137 -10.97 2.76 4.52
CA LEU A 137 -10.07 3.06 5.63
C LEU A 137 -10.64 4.14 6.55
N TYR A 138 -10.20 4.07 7.80
CA TYR A 138 -10.22 5.15 8.78
C TYR A 138 -8.80 5.71 8.91
N LYS A 139 -8.70 7.04 8.98
CA LYS A 139 -7.44 7.74 9.13
C LYS A 139 -7.61 8.89 10.11
N GLU A 140 -7.07 8.77 11.31
CA GLU A 140 -7.15 9.83 12.32
C GLU A 140 -6.24 11.01 11.94
N LYS A 141 -4.97 10.72 11.59
CA LYS A 141 -3.97 11.73 11.23
C LYS A 141 -3.81 11.79 9.72
N VAL A 142 -4.46 12.78 9.10
CA VAL A 142 -4.32 13.06 7.67
C VAL A 142 -3.11 13.98 7.45
N PRO A 143 -2.12 13.61 6.61
CA PRO A 143 -1.06 14.51 6.20
C PRO A 143 -1.62 15.82 5.63
N SER A 144 -0.95 16.94 5.88
CA SER A 144 -1.38 18.26 5.39
C SER A 144 -1.55 18.30 3.86
N VAL A 145 -0.77 17.49 3.15
CA VAL A 145 -0.89 17.29 1.71
C VAL A 145 -0.85 15.80 1.41
N TRP A 146 -1.79 15.34 0.57
CA TRP A 146 -1.83 13.97 0.06
C TRP A 146 -1.92 14.01 -1.46
N TYR A 147 -1.00 13.31 -2.13
CA TYR A 147 -1.02 13.09 -3.57
C TYR A 147 -1.40 11.64 -3.83
N ASN A 148 -2.53 11.42 -4.49
CA ASN A 148 -2.86 10.10 -4.99
C ASN A 148 -1.89 9.70 -6.12
N PRO A 149 -1.73 8.38 -6.37
CA PRO A 149 -1.01 7.91 -7.55
C PRO A 149 -1.58 8.51 -8.83
N VAL A 150 -0.70 8.99 -9.70
CA VAL A 150 -1.10 9.48 -11.02
C VAL A 150 -1.37 8.27 -11.89
N LEU A 151 -2.60 8.15 -12.41
CA LEU A 151 -2.96 7.09 -13.33
C LEU A 151 -2.23 7.24 -14.66
N PHE A 152 -1.84 6.13 -15.25
CA PHE A 152 -1.24 6.10 -16.59
C PHE A 152 -2.17 6.76 -17.61
N LYS A 153 -1.59 7.62 -18.46
CA LYS A 153 -2.30 8.29 -19.55
C LYS A 153 -1.60 8.04 -20.87
N ASP A 154 -2.44 7.89 -21.88
CA ASP A 154 -2.08 7.81 -23.29
C ASP A 154 -1.52 9.15 -23.81
N CYS A 155 -0.81 9.09 -24.93
CA CYS A 155 -0.27 10.28 -25.57
C CYS A 155 -1.41 11.20 -26.02
N GLN A 156 -1.33 12.48 -25.65
CA GLN A 156 -2.36 13.47 -25.94
C GLN A 156 -2.11 14.19 -27.29
N GLY A 157 -3.18 14.71 -27.90
CA GLY A 157 -3.12 15.50 -29.14
C GLY A 157 -3.15 14.66 -30.43
N SER A 158 -3.24 15.35 -31.58
CA SER A 158 -3.45 14.72 -32.90
C SER A 158 -2.33 13.77 -33.31
N PHE A 159 -1.08 14.11 -33.00
CA PHE A 159 0.08 13.23 -33.18
C PHE A 159 0.16 12.13 -32.12
N GLY A 160 -0.45 12.32 -30.96
CA GLY A 160 -0.51 11.31 -29.90
C GLY A 160 -1.27 10.05 -30.32
N ILE A 161 -2.30 10.19 -31.16
CA ILE A 161 -3.06 9.06 -31.73
C ILE A 161 -2.16 8.11 -32.50
N PHE A 162 -1.21 8.63 -33.29
CA PHE A 162 -0.25 7.82 -34.03
C PHE A 162 0.68 7.02 -33.10
N TRP A 163 1.19 7.67 -32.04
CA TRP A 163 2.04 6.99 -31.05
C TRP A 163 1.28 5.96 -30.22
N ASN A 164 0.02 6.26 -29.87
CA ASN A 164 -0.85 5.30 -29.22
C ASN A 164 -1.06 4.07 -30.13
N TYR A 165 -1.40 4.28 -31.41
CA TYR A 165 -1.54 3.17 -32.36
C TYR A 165 -0.27 2.32 -32.47
N LEU A 166 0.92 2.93 -32.51
CA LEU A 166 2.17 2.16 -32.49
C LEU A 166 2.36 1.36 -31.19
N GLY A 167 2.04 1.97 -30.04
CA GLY A 167 2.10 1.32 -28.73
C GLY A 167 1.20 0.09 -28.57
N GLU A 168 0.14 -0.03 -29.39
CA GLU A 168 -0.73 -1.21 -29.41
C GLU A 168 -0.06 -2.47 -29.97
N PHE A 169 1.07 -2.34 -30.67
CA PHE A 169 1.81 -3.48 -31.25
C PHE A 169 3.07 -3.83 -30.46
N GLN A 170 3.31 -3.19 -29.32
CA GLN A 170 4.55 -3.33 -28.55
C GLN A 170 4.34 -4.03 -27.21
N GLY A 171 5.41 -4.69 -26.75
CA GLY A 171 5.58 -4.97 -25.33
C GLY A 171 5.72 -3.66 -24.54
N GLY A 172 5.36 -3.69 -23.26
CA GLY A 172 5.57 -2.57 -22.34
C GLY A 172 6.78 -2.82 -21.45
N VAL A 173 7.62 -1.79 -21.30
CA VAL A 173 8.57 -1.71 -20.18
C VAL A 173 7.81 -1.19 -18.95
N LEU A 174 7.75 -2.03 -17.92
CA LEU A 174 7.02 -1.80 -16.69
C LEU A 174 8.00 -1.60 -15.52
N SER A 175 7.64 -0.72 -14.59
CA SER A 175 8.39 -0.48 -13.36
C SER A 175 7.55 -0.87 -12.15
N ILE A 176 7.98 -1.89 -11.42
CA ILE A 176 7.31 -2.36 -10.21
C ILE A 176 7.98 -1.72 -9.01
N PHE A 177 7.19 -1.05 -8.19
CA PHE A 177 7.68 -0.39 -6.99
C PHE A 177 7.38 -1.31 -5.81
N SER A 178 8.42 -1.75 -5.09
CA SER A 178 8.28 -2.71 -4.01
C SER A 178 9.09 -2.35 -2.76
N ASN A 179 8.43 -2.50 -1.61
CA ASN A 179 9.05 -2.43 -0.29
C ASN A 179 9.51 -3.80 0.26
N ALA A 180 9.30 -4.90 -0.49
CA ALA A 180 9.63 -6.25 -0.03
C ALA A 180 11.10 -6.39 0.41
N PRO A 181 12.12 -5.86 -0.32
CA PRO A 181 13.51 -5.96 0.13
C PRO A 181 13.76 -5.28 1.49
N ASN A 182 13.14 -4.13 1.75
CA ASN A 182 13.27 -3.45 3.03
C ASN A 182 12.54 -4.21 4.15
N ILE A 183 11.34 -4.74 3.87
CA ILE A 183 10.58 -5.54 4.83
C ILE A 183 11.40 -6.76 5.24
N LEU A 184 11.96 -7.50 4.27
CA LEU A 184 12.80 -8.67 4.53
C LEU A 184 14.02 -8.31 5.36
N ARG A 185 14.73 -7.22 5.00
CA ARG A 185 15.91 -6.78 5.74
C ARG A 185 15.58 -6.40 7.18
N TYR A 186 14.55 -5.59 7.40
CA TYR A 186 14.17 -5.18 8.76
C TYR A 186 13.62 -6.33 9.59
N ALA A 187 12.84 -7.23 8.98
CA ALA A 187 12.37 -8.44 9.64
C ALA A 187 13.55 -9.32 10.06
N GLU A 188 14.54 -9.50 9.19
CA GLU A 188 15.76 -10.22 9.52
C GLU A 188 16.53 -9.54 10.66
N ASP A 189 16.74 -8.22 10.58
CA ASP A 189 17.41 -7.44 11.62
C ASP A 189 16.71 -7.60 12.98
N LEU A 190 15.38 -7.62 12.99
CA LEU A 190 14.57 -7.80 14.20
C LEU A 190 14.70 -9.21 14.79
N ILE A 191 14.55 -10.23 13.94
CA ILE A 191 14.52 -11.65 14.34
C ILE A 191 15.93 -12.17 14.66
N LYS A 192 16.92 -11.96 13.78
CA LYS A 192 18.28 -12.47 13.97
C LYS A 192 19.02 -11.80 15.11
N ALA A 193 18.79 -10.49 15.33
CA ALA A 193 19.34 -9.81 16.49
C ALA A 193 18.60 -10.15 17.80
N ARG A 194 17.56 -11.02 17.75
CA ARG A 194 16.71 -11.41 18.88
C ARG A 194 16.12 -10.20 19.62
N LYS A 195 15.84 -9.12 18.88
CA LYS A 195 15.27 -7.89 19.44
C LYS A 195 13.79 -8.07 19.72
N ALA A 196 13.05 -8.64 18.76
CA ALA A 196 11.64 -8.99 18.90
C ALA A 196 11.23 -10.04 17.85
N SER A 197 10.05 -10.60 18.02
CA SER A 197 9.35 -11.39 17.01
C SER A 197 8.49 -10.47 16.14
N LEU A 198 8.15 -10.87 14.91
CA LEU A 198 7.14 -10.16 14.12
C LEU A 198 5.74 -10.33 14.71
N THR A 199 5.49 -11.46 15.37
CA THR A 199 4.18 -11.80 15.94
C THR A 199 4.31 -12.21 17.41
N TYR A 200 3.27 -11.98 18.19
CA TYR A 200 3.12 -12.52 19.54
C TYR A 200 1.85 -13.37 19.65
N SER A 201 1.77 -14.23 20.66
CA SER A 201 0.59 -15.06 20.91
C SER A 201 -0.10 -14.66 22.20
N SER A 202 -1.42 -14.55 22.19
CA SER A 202 -2.25 -14.33 23.37
C SER A 202 -3.47 -15.24 23.31
N TYR A 203 -3.75 -15.97 24.39
CA TYR A 203 -4.88 -16.92 24.50
C TYR A 203 -5.02 -17.91 23.33
N GLY A 204 -3.90 -18.32 22.70
CA GLY A 204 -3.89 -19.23 21.55
C GLY A 204 -4.11 -18.56 20.19
N HIS A 205 -4.36 -17.25 20.16
CA HIS A 205 -4.41 -16.43 18.96
C HIS A 205 -3.06 -15.75 18.70
N TYR A 206 -2.78 -15.39 17.45
CA TYR A 206 -1.53 -14.77 17.03
C TYR A 206 -1.80 -13.39 16.48
N TYR A 207 -0.97 -12.43 16.88
CA TYR A 207 -1.13 -11.02 16.56
C TYR A 207 0.17 -10.43 16.05
N LEU A 208 0.05 -9.43 15.18
CA LEU A 208 1.17 -8.61 14.74
C LEU A 208 1.73 -7.85 15.95
N SER A 209 3.04 -7.96 16.16
CA SER A 209 3.70 -7.23 17.25
C SER A 209 3.88 -5.75 16.91
N ARG A 210 3.97 -4.91 17.95
CA ARG A 210 4.35 -3.50 17.80
C ARG A 210 5.70 -3.31 17.13
N ALA A 211 6.65 -4.22 17.34
CA ALA A 211 7.97 -4.16 16.70
C ALA A 211 7.87 -4.41 15.20
N ALA A 212 7.00 -5.34 14.76
CA ALA A 212 6.72 -5.51 13.33
C ALA A 212 6.13 -4.24 12.70
N GLU A 213 5.29 -3.52 13.44
CA GLU A 213 4.74 -2.26 12.96
C GLU A 213 5.79 -1.14 12.93
N ASN A 214 6.43 -0.86 14.06
CA ASN A 214 7.30 0.30 14.26
C ASN A 214 8.71 0.13 13.71
N ASP A 215 9.24 -1.08 13.66
CA ASP A 215 10.62 -1.36 13.22
C ASP A 215 10.70 -1.99 11.82
N VAL A 216 9.58 -2.46 11.27
CA VAL A 216 9.53 -3.07 9.93
C VAL A 216 8.58 -2.32 9.02
N MET A 217 7.27 -2.32 9.30
CA MET A 217 6.23 -1.86 8.37
C MET A 217 6.30 -0.34 8.15
N ARG A 218 6.25 0.46 9.21
CA ARG A 218 6.37 1.92 9.15
C ARG A 218 7.68 2.38 8.50
N PRO A 219 8.88 1.97 8.93
CA PRO A 219 10.13 2.44 8.34
C PRO A 219 10.40 1.89 6.94
N ALA A 220 9.84 0.74 6.55
CA ALA A 220 9.88 0.30 5.16
C ALA A 220 8.98 1.16 4.27
N SER A 221 7.77 1.48 4.73
CA SER A 221 6.82 2.31 3.97
C SER A 221 7.29 3.74 3.77
N ASP A 222 8.17 4.24 4.64
CA ASP A 222 8.70 5.60 4.61
C ASP A 222 9.99 5.75 3.78
N ARG A 223 10.53 4.63 3.28
CA ARG A 223 11.69 4.64 2.40
C ARG A 223 11.28 4.54 0.95
N TYR A 224 12.14 5.11 0.09
CA TYR A 224 11.99 4.96 -1.35
C TYR A 224 11.92 3.47 -1.71
N PRO A 225 10.95 2.99 -2.50
CA PRO A 225 10.83 1.57 -2.79
C PRO A 225 11.97 1.08 -3.68
N TYR A 226 12.24 -0.22 -3.64
CA TYR A 226 13.08 -0.86 -4.63
C TYR A 226 12.32 -0.97 -5.96
N ILE A 227 13.02 -0.80 -7.08
CA ILE A 227 12.42 -0.82 -8.41
C ILE A 227 12.82 -2.11 -9.12
N TYR A 228 11.83 -2.94 -9.45
CA TYR A 228 12.02 -4.05 -10.40
C TYR A 228 11.58 -3.60 -11.79
N PHE A 229 12.36 -3.97 -12.81
CA PHE A 229 11.94 -3.81 -14.19
C PHE A 229 11.27 -5.09 -14.66
N ALA A 230 10.12 -4.93 -15.32
CA ALA A 230 9.40 -6.02 -15.94
C ALA A 230 9.12 -5.71 -17.41
N LEU A 231 8.99 -6.75 -18.21
CA LEU A 231 8.52 -6.69 -19.58
C LEU A 231 7.15 -7.36 -19.64
N GLY A 232 6.16 -6.71 -20.23
CA GLY A 232 4.80 -7.25 -20.22
C GLY A 232 3.92 -6.69 -21.32
N THR A 233 2.62 -6.91 -21.18
CA THR A 233 1.63 -6.25 -22.04
C THR A 233 1.67 -4.74 -21.82
N ASN A 234 1.75 -3.98 -22.90
CA ASN A 234 1.64 -2.53 -22.81
C ASN A 234 0.24 -2.16 -22.25
N PRO A 235 0.13 -1.27 -21.24
CA PRO A 235 -1.16 -0.91 -20.65
C PRO A 235 -2.17 -0.37 -21.67
N LEU A 236 -1.70 0.22 -22.77
CA LEU A 236 -2.56 0.64 -23.87
C LEU A 236 -3.23 -0.55 -24.57
N VAL A 237 -2.48 -1.62 -24.84
CA VAL A 237 -3.01 -2.88 -25.39
C VAL A 237 -4.06 -3.47 -24.44
N ALA A 238 -3.75 -3.50 -23.14
CA ALA A 238 -4.69 -4.00 -22.15
C ALA A 238 -5.99 -3.19 -22.14
N LYS A 239 -5.90 -1.86 -22.22
CA LYS A 239 -7.06 -0.97 -22.28
C LYS A 239 -7.86 -1.12 -23.58
N THR A 240 -7.21 -1.09 -24.74
CA THR A 240 -7.87 -1.20 -26.06
C THR A 240 -8.60 -2.54 -26.22
N HIS A 241 -8.05 -3.62 -25.69
CA HIS A 241 -8.65 -4.95 -25.77
C HIS A 241 -9.54 -5.32 -24.57
N GLY A 242 -9.77 -4.40 -23.64
CA GLY A 242 -10.62 -4.65 -22.46
C GLY A 242 -10.07 -5.73 -21.52
N LEU A 243 -8.74 -5.91 -21.47
CA LEU A 243 -8.07 -6.89 -20.62
C LEU A 243 -7.94 -6.32 -19.20
N GLN A 244 -8.78 -6.78 -18.28
CA GLN A 244 -8.72 -6.37 -16.88
C GLN A 244 -7.45 -6.88 -16.17
N ILE A 245 -6.97 -8.04 -16.58
CA ILE A 245 -5.75 -8.66 -16.08
C ILE A 245 -4.85 -8.94 -17.29
N TYR A 246 -3.58 -8.58 -17.19
CA TYR A 246 -2.60 -8.76 -18.25
C TYR A 246 -1.27 -9.33 -17.73
N PRO A 247 -0.50 -10.05 -18.57
CA PRO A 247 0.74 -10.68 -18.16
C PRO A 247 1.92 -9.70 -18.10
N GLY A 248 2.86 -10.00 -17.21
CA GLY A 248 4.19 -9.41 -17.15
C GLY A 248 5.25 -10.44 -16.74
N PHE A 249 6.51 -10.12 -16.99
CA PHE A 249 7.66 -10.97 -16.70
C PHE A 249 8.77 -10.14 -16.08
N THR A 250 9.32 -10.62 -14.97
CA THR A 250 10.49 -10.02 -14.31
C THR A 250 11.53 -11.09 -13.99
N PHE A 251 12.69 -10.67 -13.53
CA PHE A 251 13.73 -11.54 -13.01
C PHE A 251 13.68 -11.55 -11.49
N ASP A 252 13.97 -12.72 -10.90
CA ASP A 252 14.07 -12.90 -9.45
C ASP A 252 15.40 -12.38 -8.86
N THR A 253 16.16 -11.62 -9.65
CA THR A 253 17.49 -11.11 -9.31
C THR A 253 17.77 -9.78 -10.01
N VAL A 254 18.78 -9.06 -9.55
CA VAL A 254 19.24 -7.83 -10.22
C VAL A 254 19.92 -8.15 -11.53
N THR A 255 19.41 -7.55 -12.62
CA THR A 255 20.04 -7.65 -13.93
C THR A 255 21.22 -6.66 -14.06
N SER A 256 22.14 -6.94 -14.98
CA SER A 256 23.29 -6.05 -15.27
C SER A 256 22.86 -4.63 -15.64
N ASP A 257 21.74 -4.50 -16.34
CA ASP A 257 21.24 -3.21 -16.84
C ASP A 257 20.76 -2.33 -15.68
N VAL A 258 20.06 -2.92 -14.71
CA VAL A 258 19.65 -2.25 -13.47
C VAL A 258 20.87 -1.87 -12.64
N SER A 259 21.82 -2.79 -12.48
CA SER A 259 23.06 -2.54 -11.73
C SER A 259 23.86 -1.36 -12.32
N SER A 260 23.97 -1.28 -13.64
CA SER A 260 24.74 -0.24 -14.35
C SER A 260 24.22 1.20 -14.15
N CYS A 261 22.92 1.34 -13.84
CA CYS A 261 22.27 2.65 -13.67
C CYS A 261 21.63 2.86 -12.29
N CYS A 262 21.76 1.90 -11.38
CA CYS A 262 21.11 1.86 -10.08
C CYS A 262 21.19 3.20 -9.32
N CYS A 263 22.40 3.75 -9.14
CA CYS A 263 22.59 4.99 -8.37
C CYS A 263 21.93 6.23 -8.98
N LYS A 264 21.47 6.18 -10.23
CA LYS A 264 20.75 7.29 -10.89
C LYS A 264 19.25 7.21 -10.69
N ILE A 265 18.70 6.01 -10.54
CA ILE A 265 17.26 5.73 -10.48
C ILE A 265 16.79 5.31 -9.09
N MET A 266 17.72 4.95 -8.21
CA MET A 266 17.48 4.50 -6.83
C MET A 266 18.51 5.10 -5.86
N PRO A 267 18.20 5.17 -4.56
CA PRO A 267 19.15 5.54 -3.53
C PRO A 267 20.39 4.64 -3.45
N GLU A 268 21.54 5.21 -3.12
CA GLU A 268 22.84 4.52 -3.03
C GLU A 268 22.82 3.21 -2.20
N PRO A 269 22.13 3.10 -1.04
CA PRO A 269 22.10 1.87 -0.26
C PRO A 269 21.59 0.64 -1.03
N TYR A 270 20.70 0.81 -2.01
CA TYR A 270 20.17 -0.30 -2.81
C TYR A 270 21.16 -0.83 -3.84
N CYS A 271 22.19 -0.05 -4.16
CA CYS A 271 23.20 -0.39 -5.14
C CYS A 271 24.42 -1.09 -4.51
N LYS A 272 24.39 -1.32 -3.19
CA LYS A 272 25.46 -2.02 -2.45
C LYS A 272 25.23 -3.52 -2.50
N SER A 273 26.31 -4.29 -2.64
CA SER A 273 26.25 -5.76 -2.71
C SER A 273 25.51 -6.39 -1.55
N SER A 274 25.63 -5.84 -0.34
CA SER A 274 24.95 -6.32 0.86
C SER A 274 23.42 -6.19 0.81
N PHE A 275 22.88 -5.32 -0.04
CA PHE A 275 21.43 -5.19 -0.21
C PHE A 275 20.89 -6.21 -1.22
N LEU A 276 21.74 -6.72 -2.12
CA LEU A 276 21.33 -7.61 -3.19
C LEU A 276 20.75 -8.94 -2.69
N ASP A 277 21.16 -9.40 -1.50
CA ASP A 277 20.66 -10.63 -0.88
C ASP A 277 19.15 -10.57 -0.56
N TYR A 278 18.60 -9.36 -0.44
CA TYR A 278 17.19 -9.08 -0.14
C TYR A 278 16.34 -8.88 -1.39
N ILE A 279 16.96 -8.84 -2.58
CA ILE A 279 16.27 -8.58 -3.84
C ILE A 279 15.81 -9.91 -4.40
N LYS A 280 14.60 -10.32 -3.98
CA LYS A 280 13.92 -11.53 -4.42
C LYS A 280 12.43 -11.25 -4.50
N PHE A 281 11.83 -11.63 -5.62
CA PHE A 281 10.41 -11.47 -5.83
C PHE A 281 9.65 -12.53 -5.03
N ASN A 282 8.66 -12.12 -4.26
CA ASN A 282 7.96 -13.01 -3.34
C ASN A 282 6.52 -12.53 -3.04
N GLU A 283 5.82 -13.26 -2.17
CA GLU A 283 4.41 -13.00 -1.83
C GLU A 283 4.14 -11.61 -1.20
N ILE A 284 5.16 -10.92 -0.67
CA ILE A 284 5.05 -9.52 -0.20
C ILE A 284 4.76 -8.59 -1.40
N ASP A 285 5.21 -8.95 -2.59
CA ASP A 285 5.02 -8.16 -3.82
C ASP A 285 3.59 -8.23 -4.38
N ILE A 286 2.71 -9.08 -3.82
CA ILE A 286 1.29 -9.06 -4.19
C ILE A 286 0.68 -7.73 -3.75
N GLY A 287 0.08 -7.05 -4.74
CA GLY A 287 -0.47 -5.71 -4.68
C GLY A 287 0.56 -4.59 -4.90
N ALA A 288 1.84 -4.91 -5.16
CA ALA A 288 2.82 -3.89 -5.50
C ALA A 288 2.37 -3.09 -6.76
N PRO A 289 2.46 -1.75 -6.73
CA PRO A 289 2.04 -0.93 -7.86
C PRO A 289 3.03 -1.05 -9.03
N VAL A 290 2.46 -1.16 -10.22
CA VAL A 290 3.15 -1.23 -11.51
C VAL A 290 2.94 0.09 -12.24
N TYR A 291 4.04 0.73 -12.63
CA TYR A 291 4.06 1.99 -13.36
C TYR A 291 4.53 1.78 -14.79
N ALA A 292 4.00 2.59 -15.69
CA ALA A 292 4.40 2.61 -17.09
C ALA A 292 4.40 4.03 -17.65
N THR A 293 5.00 4.17 -18.83
CA THR A 293 4.98 5.37 -19.67
C THR A 293 5.10 4.96 -21.13
N LEU A 294 4.70 5.85 -22.04
CA LEU A 294 4.80 5.69 -23.48
C LEU A 294 5.69 6.77 -24.10
N PRO A 295 6.47 6.45 -25.14
CA PRO A 295 7.10 7.46 -25.97
C PRO A 295 6.03 8.17 -26.82
N CYS A 296 5.96 9.50 -26.73
CA CYS A 296 5.06 10.37 -27.49
C CYS A 296 5.85 11.22 -28.51
N GLY A 297 6.73 10.58 -29.27
CA GLY A 297 7.64 11.26 -30.20
C GLY A 297 8.87 11.81 -29.51
N THR A 298 8.96 13.13 -29.34
CA THR A 298 10.11 13.79 -28.68
C THR A 298 9.93 13.95 -27.17
N SER A 299 8.77 13.58 -26.63
CA SER A 299 8.46 13.60 -25.20
C SER A 299 7.92 12.25 -24.74
N CYS A 300 7.74 12.09 -23.43
CA CYS A 300 7.14 10.92 -22.81
C CYS A 300 5.73 11.22 -22.33
N SER A 301 4.87 10.20 -22.28
CA SER A 301 3.59 10.29 -21.60
C SER A 301 3.81 10.35 -20.08
N THR A 302 2.74 10.64 -19.35
CA THR A 302 2.77 10.60 -17.89
C THR A 302 3.24 9.23 -17.40
N PHE A 303 4.31 9.23 -16.62
CA PHE A 303 4.69 8.05 -15.83
C PHE A 303 3.64 7.84 -14.75
N GLY A 304 2.87 6.75 -14.85
CA GLY A 304 1.68 6.58 -14.04
C GLY A 304 1.35 5.14 -13.75
N LEU A 305 0.50 4.95 -12.74
CA LEU A 305 0.01 3.65 -12.28
C LEU A 305 -0.73 2.97 -13.43
N ALA A 306 -0.19 1.84 -13.85
CA ALA A 306 -0.67 0.99 -14.92
C ALA A 306 -1.32 -0.30 -14.41
N GLY A 307 -1.06 -0.68 -13.16
CA GLY A 307 -1.69 -1.83 -12.54
C GLY A 307 -1.16 -2.15 -11.15
N LEU A 308 -1.69 -3.22 -10.57
CA LEU A 308 -1.21 -3.82 -9.33
C LEU A 308 -0.94 -5.30 -9.56
N ILE A 309 0.12 -5.82 -8.94
CA ILE A 309 0.44 -7.25 -9.04
C ILE A 309 -0.64 -8.06 -8.34
N MET A 310 -1.31 -8.92 -9.09
CA MET A 310 -2.35 -9.81 -8.55
C MET A 310 -1.78 -11.18 -8.19
N GLY A 311 -0.89 -11.71 -9.03
CA GLY A 311 -0.34 -13.05 -8.84
C GLY A 311 1.09 -13.17 -9.33
N ILE A 312 1.81 -14.10 -8.73
CA ILE A 312 3.23 -14.35 -8.94
C ILE A 312 3.40 -15.85 -9.18
N SER A 313 4.20 -16.21 -10.17
CA SER A 313 4.53 -17.61 -10.44
C SER A 313 5.93 -17.74 -11.01
N SER A 314 6.70 -18.70 -10.52
CA SER A 314 8.02 -18.99 -11.08
C SER A 314 7.91 -19.80 -12.35
N MET A 315 8.71 -19.43 -13.35
CA MET A 315 8.82 -20.06 -14.65
C MET A 315 10.29 -20.30 -14.95
N SER A 316 10.62 -21.40 -15.64
CA SER A 316 11.96 -21.63 -16.17
C SER A 316 11.90 -21.74 -17.69
N VAL A 317 12.65 -20.90 -18.39
CA VAL A 317 12.80 -20.93 -19.85
C VAL A 317 14.27 -21.08 -20.16
N ASN A 318 14.67 -22.18 -20.83
CA ASN A 318 16.07 -22.44 -21.21
C ASN A 318 17.07 -22.31 -20.03
N ASN A 319 16.72 -22.84 -18.85
CA ASN A 319 17.50 -22.74 -17.60
C ASN A 319 17.63 -21.32 -17.02
N VAL A 320 16.88 -20.35 -17.52
CA VAL A 320 16.74 -19.01 -16.92
C VAL A 320 15.46 -18.98 -16.10
N GLN A 321 15.58 -18.66 -14.80
CA GLN A 321 14.45 -18.48 -13.92
C GLN A 321 13.84 -17.10 -14.12
N LEU A 322 12.57 -17.08 -14.51
CA LEU A 322 11.74 -15.90 -14.71
C LEU A 322 10.60 -15.92 -13.69
N ILE A 323 10.10 -14.74 -13.36
CA ILE A 323 8.90 -14.57 -12.57
C ILE A 323 7.81 -14.08 -13.51
N TYR A 324 6.79 -14.90 -13.67
CA TYR A 324 5.55 -14.54 -14.34
C TYR A 324 4.65 -13.79 -13.37
N LEU A 325 4.07 -12.69 -13.86
CA LEU A 325 3.20 -11.80 -13.12
C LEU A 325 1.84 -11.73 -13.81
N THR A 326 0.77 -11.76 -13.03
CA THR A 326 -0.53 -11.27 -13.47
C THR A 326 -0.75 -9.89 -12.87
N ILE A 327 -1.10 -8.92 -13.71
CA ILE A 327 -1.22 -7.52 -13.33
C ILE A 327 -2.67 -7.10 -13.58
N ALA A 328 -3.37 -6.68 -12.53
CA ALA A 328 -4.71 -6.12 -12.63
C ALA A 328 -4.61 -4.64 -13.00
N GLN A 329 -5.45 -4.16 -13.92
CA GLN A 329 -5.60 -2.73 -14.17
C GLN A 329 -6.06 -2.02 -12.89
N PRO A 330 -5.65 -0.76 -12.65
CA PRO A 330 -6.19 0.02 -11.55
C PRO A 330 -7.60 0.52 -11.91
N PRO A 331 -8.35 1.09 -10.94
CA PRO A 331 -9.57 1.83 -11.26
C PRO A 331 -9.34 2.89 -12.35
N SER A 332 -10.34 3.11 -13.21
CA SER A 332 -10.25 4.03 -14.35
C SER A 332 -10.06 5.49 -13.94
N ASP A 333 -10.52 5.85 -12.75
CA ASP A 333 -10.29 7.10 -12.04
C ASP A 333 -10.31 6.85 -10.53
N LEU A 334 -9.95 7.86 -9.73
CA LEU A 334 -9.86 7.77 -8.27
C LEU A 334 -11.09 8.36 -7.56
N THR A 335 -12.27 8.16 -8.16
CA THR A 335 -13.58 8.48 -7.57
C THR A 335 -14.18 7.25 -6.88
N THR A 336 -15.14 7.47 -5.99
CA THR A 336 -15.84 6.37 -5.32
C THR A 336 -16.55 5.45 -6.31
N SER A 337 -17.20 6.04 -7.33
CA SER A 337 -17.90 5.30 -8.38
C SER A 337 -16.95 4.44 -9.23
N ALA A 338 -15.80 4.96 -9.63
CA ALA A 338 -14.81 4.21 -10.41
C ALA A 338 -14.22 3.04 -9.61
N ILE A 339 -13.98 3.20 -8.31
CA ILE A 339 -13.54 2.12 -7.42
C ILE A 339 -14.61 1.02 -7.32
N ILE A 340 -15.89 1.40 -7.24
CA ILE A 340 -17.00 0.44 -7.22
C ILE A 340 -17.11 -0.33 -8.54
N GLU A 341 -16.96 0.34 -9.68
CA GLU A 341 -16.97 -0.29 -11.00
C GLU A 341 -15.81 -1.27 -11.15
N TRP A 342 -14.60 -0.85 -10.78
CA TRP A 342 -13.43 -1.72 -10.74
C TRP A 342 -13.65 -2.95 -9.85
N ALA A 343 -14.25 -2.78 -8.67
CA ALA A 343 -14.58 -3.90 -7.79
C ALA A 343 -15.57 -4.89 -8.43
N ARG A 344 -16.49 -4.44 -9.29
CA ARG A 344 -17.38 -5.33 -10.05
C ARG A 344 -16.62 -6.07 -11.14
N GLU A 345 -15.75 -5.39 -11.86
CA GLU A 345 -14.91 -5.97 -12.93
C GLU A 345 -13.96 -7.04 -12.37
N MET A 346 -13.43 -6.80 -11.17
CA MET A 346 -12.58 -7.75 -10.43
C MET A 346 -13.40 -8.79 -9.63
N ASN A 347 -14.72 -8.80 -9.76
CA ASN A 347 -15.64 -9.72 -9.08
C ASN A 347 -15.64 -9.65 -7.53
N ILE A 348 -15.10 -8.59 -6.93
CA ILE A 348 -14.99 -8.41 -5.46
C ILE A 348 -16.02 -7.42 -4.88
N TYR A 349 -17.01 -7.02 -5.68
CA TYR A 349 -18.03 -6.03 -5.28
C TYR A 349 -18.85 -6.43 -4.06
N ASP A 350 -19.23 -7.70 -3.91
CA ASP A 350 -20.05 -8.15 -2.77
C ASP A 350 -19.32 -7.92 -1.44
N SER A 351 -18.02 -8.20 -1.43
CA SER A 351 -17.14 -7.94 -0.28
C SER A 351 -16.98 -6.45 -0.01
N LEU A 352 -16.79 -5.63 -1.05
CA LEU A 352 -16.77 -4.17 -0.89
C LEU A 352 -18.12 -3.62 -0.37
N SER A 353 -19.24 -4.14 -0.86
CA SER A 353 -20.59 -3.72 -0.43
C SER A 353 -20.81 -4.00 1.05
N LYS A 354 -20.42 -5.19 1.51
CA LYS A 354 -20.40 -5.54 2.94
C LYS A 354 -19.57 -4.52 3.73
N LEU A 355 -18.35 -4.23 3.28
CA LEU A 355 -17.47 -3.27 3.96
C LEU A 355 -18.06 -1.85 4.00
N PHE A 356 -18.82 -1.42 2.99
CA PHE A 356 -19.54 -0.14 3.06
C PHE A 356 -20.67 -0.14 4.09
N GLU A 357 -21.39 -1.24 4.25
CA GLU A 357 -22.41 -1.38 5.30
C GLU A 357 -21.78 -1.36 6.70
N ALA A 358 -20.68 -2.09 6.90
CA ALA A 358 -19.86 -2.03 8.12
C ALA A 358 -19.37 -0.59 8.38
N GLY A 359 -18.87 0.10 7.36
CA GLY A 359 -18.41 1.48 7.49
C GLY A 359 -19.50 2.47 7.93
N LYS A 360 -20.74 2.30 7.45
CA LYS A 360 -21.89 3.08 7.91
C LYS A 360 -22.20 2.81 9.39
N ARG A 361 -22.17 1.54 9.80
CA ARG A 361 -22.38 1.13 11.20
C ARG A 361 -21.28 1.66 12.11
N PHE A 362 -20.02 1.57 11.71
CA PHE A 362 -18.86 2.15 12.40
C PHE A 362 -19.02 3.66 12.62
N LYS A 363 -19.34 4.43 11.57
CA LYS A 363 -19.55 5.88 11.68
C LYS A 363 -20.72 6.23 12.59
N LYS A 364 -21.81 5.46 12.54
CA LYS A 364 -22.97 5.61 13.42
C LYS A 364 -22.61 5.32 14.88
N ALA A 365 -21.91 4.22 15.15
CA ALA A 365 -21.49 3.84 16.49
C ALA A 365 -20.58 4.89 17.13
N ILE A 366 -19.65 5.47 16.36
CA ILE A 366 -18.83 6.59 16.83
C ILE A 366 -19.71 7.78 17.24
N ALA A 367 -20.69 8.16 16.44
CA ALA A 367 -21.59 9.27 16.76
C ALA A 367 -22.42 9.00 18.02
N ASP A 368 -22.96 7.78 18.15
CA ASP A 368 -23.77 7.36 19.30
C ASP A 368 -22.92 7.34 20.59
N LEU A 369 -21.74 6.72 20.57
CA LEU A 369 -20.82 6.66 21.72
C LEU A 369 -20.28 8.03 22.13
N SER A 370 -20.07 8.93 21.17
CA SER A 370 -19.55 10.28 21.43
C SER A 370 -20.53 11.18 22.20
N THR A 371 -21.77 10.72 22.42
CA THR A 371 -22.72 11.39 23.33
C THR A 371 -22.35 11.21 24.81
N ALA A 372 -21.61 10.14 25.15
CA ALA A 372 -21.24 9.80 26.52
C ALA A 372 -19.72 9.79 26.76
N PHE A 373 -18.93 9.56 25.72
CA PHE A 373 -17.47 9.47 25.79
C PHE A 373 -16.80 10.52 24.91
N PRO A 374 -15.56 10.93 25.22
CA PRO A 374 -14.73 11.68 24.29
C PRO A 374 -14.62 10.98 22.93
N GLN A 375 -14.67 11.75 21.84
CA GLN A 375 -14.65 11.25 20.46
C GLN A 375 -13.56 10.21 20.20
N PHE A 376 -12.36 10.40 20.75
CA PHE A 376 -11.23 9.49 20.53
C PHE A 376 -11.44 8.12 21.18
N ILE A 377 -12.10 8.09 22.34
CA ILE A 377 -12.47 6.84 23.03
C ILE A 377 -13.56 6.12 22.25
N ALA A 378 -14.57 6.87 21.80
CA ALA A 378 -15.62 6.33 20.93
C ALA A 378 -15.04 5.72 19.65
N THR A 379 -14.08 6.40 19.02
CA THR A 379 -13.36 5.88 17.86
C THR A 379 -12.55 4.64 18.20
N ALA A 380 -11.68 4.68 19.22
CA ALA A 380 -10.83 3.55 19.61
C ALA A 380 -11.67 2.30 19.90
N ALA A 381 -12.76 2.45 20.65
CA ALA A 381 -13.68 1.37 20.95
C ALA A 381 -14.41 0.85 19.70
N ALA A 382 -14.81 1.73 18.78
CA ALA A 382 -15.46 1.29 17.54
C ALA A 382 -14.51 0.54 16.60
N LEU A 383 -13.19 0.78 16.67
CA LEU A 383 -12.20 0.07 15.86
C LEU A 383 -12.03 -1.40 16.28
N THR A 384 -12.42 -1.79 17.49
CA THR A 384 -12.28 -3.17 18.01
C THR A 384 -13.45 -4.09 17.66
N VAL A 385 -14.41 -3.64 16.85
CA VAL A 385 -15.66 -4.39 16.58
C VAL A 385 -15.72 -4.84 15.12
N ASP A 386 -16.25 -6.05 14.90
CA ASP A 386 -16.71 -6.49 13.57
C ASP A 386 -18.11 -5.94 13.30
N TRP A 387 -18.19 -4.92 12.47
CA TRP A 387 -19.45 -4.26 12.14
C TRP A 387 -20.31 -5.00 11.12
N LEU A 388 -19.84 -6.13 10.56
CA LEU A 388 -20.62 -6.91 9.61
C LEU A 388 -21.71 -7.77 10.28
N GLU A 389 -21.51 -8.19 11.52
CA GLU A 389 -22.44 -9.08 12.22
C GLU A 389 -23.73 -8.36 12.62
N SER A 390 -23.69 -7.57 13.69
CA SER A 390 -24.86 -6.95 14.32
C SER A 390 -24.52 -5.56 14.83
N TYR A 391 -25.38 -4.58 14.54
CA TYR A 391 -25.17 -3.21 15.04
C TYR A 391 -25.35 -3.15 16.56
N ASP A 392 -26.40 -3.76 17.10
CA ASP A 392 -26.75 -3.63 18.51
C ASP A 392 -25.75 -4.38 19.40
N ASP A 393 -25.36 -5.60 19.01
CA ASP A 393 -24.34 -6.36 19.74
C ASP A 393 -22.96 -5.71 19.61
N GLY A 394 -22.63 -5.19 18.43
CA GLY A 394 -21.39 -4.45 18.19
C GLY A 394 -21.32 -3.14 18.99
N LEU A 395 -22.42 -2.40 19.06
CA LEU A 395 -22.51 -1.18 19.86
C LEU A 395 -22.31 -1.48 21.34
N LYS A 396 -22.94 -2.54 21.86
CA LYS A 396 -22.75 -2.97 23.26
C LYS A 396 -21.29 -3.34 23.56
N GLN A 397 -20.64 -4.08 22.66
CA GLN A 397 -19.21 -4.40 22.78
C GLN A 397 -18.35 -3.13 22.79
N ALA A 398 -18.64 -2.18 21.89
CA ALA A 398 -17.93 -0.91 21.84
C ALA A 398 -18.21 -0.04 23.08
N GLU A 399 -19.41 -0.04 23.64
CA GLU A 399 -19.73 0.67 24.89
C GLU A 399 -18.91 0.14 26.07
N ASP A 400 -18.81 -1.19 26.21
CA ASP A 400 -18.03 -1.80 27.28
C ASP A 400 -16.53 -1.49 27.11
N LYS A 401 -16.03 -1.54 25.88
CA LYS A 401 -14.65 -1.15 25.58
C LYS A 401 -14.40 0.35 25.81
N ALA A 402 -15.37 1.22 25.51
CA ALA A 402 -15.25 2.66 25.74
C ALA A 402 -15.16 3.00 27.23
N LYS A 403 -15.91 2.28 28.10
CA LYS A 403 -15.80 2.43 29.56
C LYS A 403 -14.39 2.06 30.04
N GLU A 404 -13.90 0.89 29.61
CA GLU A 404 -12.55 0.41 29.94
C GLU A 404 -11.48 1.43 29.52
N LEU A 405 -11.52 1.90 28.27
CA LEU A 405 -10.57 2.87 27.74
C LEU A 405 -10.65 4.23 28.46
N ASN A 406 -11.84 4.67 28.86
CA ASN A 406 -12.02 5.91 29.60
C ASN A 406 -11.46 5.82 31.02
N GLU A 407 -11.66 4.69 31.70
CA GLU A 407 -11.04 4.44 33.00
C GLU A 407 -9.52 4.39 32.86
N LEU A 408 -9.00 3.69 31.84
CA LEU A 408 -7.58 3.60 31.54
C LEU A 408 -6.95 4.98 31.30
N TYR A 409 -7.54 5.79 30.43
CA TYR A 409 -7.10 7.15 30.10
C TYR A 409 -7.04 8.04 31.35
N ASN A 410 -8.12 8.08 32.12
CA ASN A 410 -8.18 8.95 33.31
C ASN A 410 -7.14 8.54 34.35
N LYS A 411 -6.93 7.24 34.53
CA LYS A 411 -5.92 6.72 35.46
C LYS A 411 -4.50 7.08 35.04
N VAL A 412 -4.15 6.94 33.75
CA VAL A 412 -2.81 7.31 33.25
C VAL A 412 -2.57 8.81 33.35
N VAL A 413 -3.55 9.63 32.98
CA VAL A 413 -3.43 11.10 33.10
C VAL A 413 -3.28 11.53 34.56
N GLU A 414 -4.02 10.91 35.49
CA GLU A 414 -3.89 11.19 36.92
C GLU A 414 -2.52 10.76 37.47
N GLU A 415 -2.03 9.57 37.11
CA GLU A 415 -0.74 9.06 37.57
C GLU A 415 0.43 9.93 37.07
N LEU A 416 0.45 10.25 35.77
CA LEU A 416 1.58 10.95 35.16
C LEU A 416 1.52 12.46 35.38
N ALA A 417 0.39 13.10 35.12
CA ALA A 417 0.29 14.56 35.23
C ALA A 417 0.01 15.02 36.68
N GLY A 418 -0.57 14.16 37.52
CA GLY A 418 -0.91 14.50 38.89
C GLY A 418 -1.91 15.65 39.03
N LYS A 419 -2.05 16.15 40.26
CA LYS A 419 -2.94 17.27 40.59
C LYS A 419 -2.29 18.63 40.28
N PRO A 420 -3.08 19.65 39.90
CA PRO A 420 -2.56 20.98 39.63
C PRO A 420 -1.82 21.56 40.86
N PRO A 421 -0.63 22.14 40.68
CA PRO A 421 0.02 22.93 41.71
C PRO A 421 -0.76 24.24 41.96
N SER A 422 -0.48 24.93 43.06
CA SER A 422 -1.13 26.21 43.38
C SER A 422 -0.91 27.26 42.28
N ILE A 423 -2.00 27.88 41.81
CA ILE A 423 -2.00 28.97 40.82
C ILE A 423 -1.17 30.19 41.27
N THR A 424 -0.93 30.34 42.57
CA THR A 424 -0.08 31.41 43.12
C THR A 424 1.35 31.37 42.58
N ASN A 425 1.83 30.22 42.11
CA ASN A 425 3.08 30.11 41.35
C ASN A 425 2.77 29.87 39.87
N ARG A 426 2.56 30.98 39.14
CA ARG A 426 2.16 30.95 37.72
C ARG A 426 3.16 30.20 36.83
N TYR A 427 4.45 30.26 37.13
CA TYR A 427 5.47 29.54 36.38
C TYR A 427 5.33 28.02 36.55
N VAL A 428 5.20 27.55 37.79
CA VAL A 428 5.04 26.11 38.08
C VAL A 428 3.73 25.57 37.52
N TYR A 429 2.65 26.35 37.60
CA TYR A 429 1.38 25.99 37.00
C TYR A 429 1.46 25.88 35.46
N ASP A 430 2.13 26.82 34.79
CA ASP A 430 2.30 26.80 33.33
C ASP A 430 3.12 25.59 32.85
N GLN A 431 4.18 25.24 33.58
CA GLN A 431 4.99 24.04 33.29
C GLN A 431 4.18 22.76 33.49
N TRP A 432 3.44 22.65 34.59
CA TRP A 432 2.52 21.54 34.83
C TRP A 432 1.46 21.42 33.73
N TRP A 433 0.83 22.53 33.34
CA TRP A 433 -0.20 22.54 32.30
C TRP A 433 0.33 22.05 30.95
N LYS A 434 1.53 22.52 30.54
CA LYS A 434 2.21 22.06 29.32
C LYS A 434 2.51 20.56 29.37
N PHE A 435 3.02 20.07 30.50
CA PHE A 435 3.28 18.64 30.66
C PHE A 435 1.99 17.82 30.63
N LYS A 436 0.95 18.22 31.37
CA LYS A 436 -0.37 17.58 31.35
C LYS A 436 -0.93 17.51 29.93
N THR A 437 -0.88 18.61 29.17
CA THR A 437 -1.37 18.64 27.79
C THR A 437 -0.60 17.66 26.89
N ARG A 438 0.72 17.50 27.09
CA ARG A 438 1.52 16.48 26.37
C ARG A 438 1.10 15.07 26.74
N VAL A 439 0.95 14.77 28.04
CA VAL A 439 0.46 13.47 28.53
C VAL A 439 -0.91 13.14 27.94
N GLU A 440 -1.87 14.07 27.99
CA GLU A 440 -3.21 13.89 27.44
C GLU A 440 -3.18 13.66 25.92
N LYS A 441 -2.35 14.40 25.18
CA LYS A 441 -2.17 14.23 23.73
C LYS A 441 -1.58 12.84 23.41
N CYS A 442 -0.50 12.46 24.06
CA CYS A 442 0.14 11.16 23.86
C CYS A 442 -0.81 10.00 24.21
N ALA A 443 -1.49 10.06 25.36
CA ALA A 443 -2.43 9.03 25.78
C ALA A 443 -3.59 8.87 24.79
N LYS A 444 -4.14 9.99 24.31
CA LYS A 444 -5.18 9.98 23.28
C LYS A 444 -4.69 9.26 22.01
N GLU A 445 -3.53 9.66 21.50
CA GLU A 445 -3.00 9.12 20.23
C GLU A 445 -2.70 7.61 20.36
N ILE A 446 -2.06 7.20 21.45
CA ILE A 446 -1.72 5.80 21.70
C ILE A 446 -2.96 4.93 21.91
N ILE A 447 -4.03 5.44 22.55
CA ILE A 447 -5.29 4.68 22.73
C ILE A 447 -6.00 4.44 21.40
N VAL A 448 -6.05 5.44 20.51
CA VAL A 448 -6.68 5.27 19.20
C VAL A 448 -5.87 4.32 18.32
N GLU A 449 -4.54 4.45 18.36
CA GLU A 449 -3.63 3.56 17.65
C GLU A 449 -3.70 2.13 18.21
N TYR A 450 -3.73 1.95 19.53
CA TYR A 450 -3.74 0.64 20.18
C TYR A 450 -4.90 0.48 21.17
N PRO A 451 -6.15 0.25 20.71
CA PRO A 451 -7.31 0.14 21.61
C PRO A 451 -7.23 -1.03 22.60
N ASP A 452 -6.41 -2.04 22.32
CA ASP A 452 -6.20 -3.19 23.21
C ASP A 452 -4.98 -3.04 24.13
N ILE A 453 -4.43 -1.83 24.24
CA ILE A 453 -3.29 -1.53 25.11
C ILE A 453 -3.59 -1.78 26.58
N THR A 454 -2.64 -2.40 27.28
CA THR A 454 -2.74 -2.57 28.74
C THR A 454 -2.33 -1.30 29.50
N TYR A 455 -2.68 -1.22 30.78
CA TYR A 455 -2.31 -0.07 31.63
C TYR A 455 -0.81 0.19 31.66
N ASP A 456 -0.02 -0.84 31.98
CA ASP A 456 1.43 -0.70 32.14
C ASP A 456 2.12 -0.32 30.82
N GLU A 457 1.62 -0.84 29.70
CA GLU A 457 2.08 -0.45 28.37
C GLU A 457 1.72 1.01 28.06
N LEU A 458 0.49 1.43 28.36
CA LEU A 458 0.05 2.80 28.10
C LEU A 458 0.86 3.81 28.91
N VAL A 459 1.09 3.56 30.21
CA VAL A 459 1.93 4.42 31.05
C VAL A 459 3.30 4.59 30.41
N LYS A 460 3.97 3.49 30.08
CA LYS A 460 5.32 3.51 29.50
C LYS A 460 5.39 4.26 28.17
N GLU A 461 4.44 4.01 27.26
CA GLU A 461 4.43 4.69 25.95
C GLU A 461 4.11 6.19 26.09
N VAL A 462 3.21 6.56 27.00
CA VAL A 462 2.86 7.96 27.25
C VAL A 462 4.01 8.71 27.90
N GLU A 463 4.71 8.10 28.86
CA GLU A 463 5.93 8.66 29.45
C GLU A 463 6.98 8.95 28.38
N ASN A 464 7.31 7.95 27.55
CA ASN A 464 8.26 8.13 26.45
C ASN A 464 7.80 9.25 25.52
N CYS A 465 6.55 9.22 25.06
CA CYS A 465 6.02 10.23 24.16
C CYS A 465 6.04 11.66 24.76
N ALA A 466 5.74 11.80 26.06
CA ALA A 466 5.69 13.10 26.72
C ALA A 466 7.07 13.67 27.11
N GLU A 467 8.11 12.84 27.21
CA GLU A 467 9.49 13.24 27.53
C GLU A 467 10.32 13.68 26.31
N PHE A 468 10.01 13.21 25.10
CA PHE A 468 10.83 13.41 23.89
C PHE A 468 10.44 14.62 23.00
N GLU A 469 9.55 15.51 23.43
CA GLU A 469 9.26 16.83 22.82
C GLU A 469 9.52 17.98 23.80
#